data_AF-A0A955K0R5-F1
#
_entry.id   AF-A0A955K0R5-F1
#
_cell.length_a   1.000
_cell.length_b   1.000
_cell.length_c   1.000
_cell.angle_alpha   90.00
_cell.angle_beta   90.00
_cell.angle_gamma   90.00
#
_symmetry.space_group_name_H-M   'P 1'
#
loop_
_entity.id
_entity.type
_entity.pdbx_description
1 polymer ?
#
loop_
_entity_poly.entity_id
_entity_poly.type
_entity_poly.pdbx_seq_one_letter_code
_entity_poly.pdbx_strand_id
1 'polypeptide(L)'
;MNITKKMILPALALTVVGASVLGMSATVSADNNGDSLVEKIASRFNLNQDEVQAVFDEVHDEREAEHKAEMNEKLQAKVDDGTITAEQKTLLEQKLEEQHQKHEENRDQDLTREERKQQHEQEREEFKAWAEENNIPFDELDLRPDKGGPGGHRHRGGGE
;
A
#
# COMPACT_ATOMS: atom_id res chain seq x y z
N MET A 1 46.11 -11.32 14.40
CA MET A 1 46.56 -10.84 13.08
C MET A 1 45.48 -11.26 12.07
N ASN A 2 44.82 -10.46 11.21
CA ASN A 2 44.85 -9.03 10.85
C ASN A 2 43.60 -8.74 9.94
N ILE A 3 42.85 -7.62 9.89
CA ILE A 3 42.70 -6.35 10.65
C ILE A 3 41.19 -5.96 10.61
N THR A 4 40.73 -5.10 11.54
CA THR A 4 39.39 -4.46 11.62
C THR A 4 38.80 -3.89 10.32
N LYS A 5 37.46 -3.98 10.16
CA LYS A 5 36.66 -3.00 9.39
C LYS A 5 35.43 -2.52 10.17
N LYS A 6 35.65 -1.36 10.82
CA LYS A 6 34.71 -0.34 11.31
C LYS A 6 33.23 -0.56 10.97
N MET A 7 32.41 -0.74 12.00
CA MET A 7 31.00 -0.33 11.93
C MET A 7 30.94 1.16 11.63
N ILE A 8 30.24 1.54 10.57
CA ILE A 8 29.83 2.91 10.31
C ILE A 8 28.32 2.92 10.47
N LEU A 9 27.82 3.35 11.63
CA LEU A 9 26.43 3.76 11.73
C LEU A 9 26.26 5.02 10.87
N PRO A 10 25.30 5.06 9.92
CA PRO A 10 24.84 6.31 9.39
C PRO A 10 24.04 7.03 10.48
N ALA A 11 24.64 8.05 11.09
CA ALA A 11 23.94 8.93 12.01
C ALA A 11 22.95 9.81 11.23
N LEU A 12 21.70 9.35 11.10
CA LEU A 12 20.61 10.14 10.54
C LEU A 12 20.23 11.27 11.51
N ALA A 13 20.71 12.47 11.20
CA ALA A 13 20.39 13.67 11.95
C ALA A 13 18.94 14.10 11.66
N LEU A 14 18.05 13.86 12.63
CA LEU A 14 16.67 14.35 12.62
C LEU A 14 16.62 15.87 12.80
N THR A 15 16.73 16.61 11.69
CA THR A 15 16.37 18.03 11.66
C THR A 15 14.86 18.17 11.47
N VAL A 16 14.13 18.16 12.59
CA VAL A 16 12.72 18.54 12.63
C VAL A 16 12.62 20.04 12.34
N VAL A 17 12.36 20.40 11.09
CA VAL A 17 11.92 21.76 10.72
C VAL A 17 10.40 21.81 10.92
N GLY A 18 9.96 22.68 11.83
CA GLY A 18 8.58 22.66 12.33
C GLY A 18 7.52 22.99 11.28
N ALA A 19 6.42 22.25 11.33
CA ALA A 19 5.22 22.53 10.55
C ALA A 19 4.60 23.88 10.98
N SER A 20 4.66 24.87 10.09
CA SER A 20 3.81 26.06 10.19
C SER A 20 2.52 25.79 9.43
N VAL A 21 1.51 25.29 10.15
CA VAL A 21 0.17 25.10 9.61
C VAL A 21 -0.44 26.48 9.31
N LEU A 22 -0.52 26.83 8.02
CA LEU A 22 -1.38 27.90 7.52
C LEU A 22 -2.26 27.33 6.42
N GLY A 23 -3.57 27.44 6.62
CA GLY A 23 -4.54 26.65 5.90
C GLY A 23 -4.72 27.04 4.45
N MET A 24 -4.91 26.01 3.62
CA MET A 24 -5.72 26.06 2.42
C MET A 24 -6.56 24.78 2.41
N SER A 25 -7.86 24.92 2.64
CA SER A 25 -8.83 23.88 2.28
C SER A 25 -8.94 23.85 0.75
N ALA A 26 -7.94 23.24 0.11
CA ALA A 26 -8.03 22.85 -1.28
C ALA A 26 -8.86 21.57 -1.34
N THR A 27 -10.19 21.72 -1.40
CA THR A 27 -11.05 20.64 -1.88
C THR A 27 -10.64 20.36 -3.32
N VAL A 28 -9.86 19.30 -3.54
CA VAL A 28 -9.51 18.83 -4.87
C VAL A 28 -10.77 18.23 -5.48
N SER A 29 -11.55 19.05 -6.18
CA SER A 29 -12.57 18.57 -7.10
C SER A 29 -11.87 17.88 -8.26
N ALA A 30 -11.65 16.57 -8.13
CA ALA A 30 -11.07 15.75 -9.18
C ALA A 30 -12.08 15.63 -10.34
N ASP A 31 -11.88 16.45 -11.37
CA ASP A 31 -12.65 16.42 -12.62
C ASP A 31 -12.38 15.11 -13.37
N ASN A 32 -13.13 14.08 -13.00
CA ASN A 32 -13.09 12.76 -13.61
C ASN A 32 -14.10 12.70 -14.75
N ASN A 33 -13.63 12.40 -15.96
CA ASN A 33 -14.43 12.45 -17.20
C ASN A 33 -15.42 11.25 -17.36
N GLY A 34 -16.12 10.93 -16.28
CA GLY A 34 -17.21 9.97 -16.19
C GLY A 34 -17.62 9.76 -14.73
N ASP A 35 -18.87 10.10 -14.39
CA ASP A 35 -19.36 10.25 -12.99
C ASP A 35 -18.78 9.20 -12.02
N SER A 36 -18.22 9.66 -10.92
CA SER A 36 -17.74 8.80 -9.83
C SER A 36 -18.86 7.93 -9.24
N LEU A 37 -18.50 6.90 -8.49
CA LEU A 37 -19.50 6.06 -7.82
C LEU A 37 -20.33 6.88 -6.81
N VAL A 38 -19.68 7.83 -6.15
CA VAL A 38 -20.26 8.79 -5.20
C VAL A 38 -21.31 9.67 -5.90
N GLU A 39 -20.96 10.30 -7.02
CA GLU A 39 -21.89 11.12 -7.83
C GLU A 39 -23.08 10.33 -8.36
N LYS A 40 -22.84 9.09 -8.82
CA LYS A 40 -23.91 8.18 -9.27
C LYS A 40 -24.87 7.82 -8.14
N ILE A 41 -24.37 7.55 -6.94
CA ILE A 41 -25.20 7.23 -5.76
C ILE A 41 -25.96 8.47 -5.30
N ALA A 42 -25.27 9.60 -5.12
CA ALA A 42 -25.87 10.87 -4.72
C ALA A 42 -26.99 11.30 -5.68
N SER A 43 -26.72 11.26 -6.99
CA SER A 43 -27.71 11.60 -8.03
C SER A 43 -28.88 10.60 -8.10
N ARG A 44 -28.61 9.29 -7.93
CA ARG A 44 -29.65 8.25 -8.05
C ARG A 44 -30.64 8.26 -6.89
N PHE A 45 -30.18 8.62 -5.70
CA PHE A 45 -30.98 8.62 -4.47
C PHE A 45 -31.32 10.03 -3.96
N ASN A 46 -30.88 11.09 -4.64
CA ASN A 46 -31.04 12.49 -4.26
C ASN A 46 -30.47 12.75 -2.84
N LEU A 47 -29.23 12.31 -2.62
CA LEU A 47 -28.47 12.50 -1.38
C LEU A 47 -27.45 13.65 -1.56
N ASN A 48 -26.93 14.17 -0.46
CA ASN A 48 -25.82 15.11 -0.50
C ASN A 48 -24.53 14.38 -0.93
N GLN A 49 -23.84 14.89 -1.95
CA GLN A 49 -22.59 14.32 -2.46
C GLN A 49 -21.48 14.30 -1.40
N ASP A 50 -21.37 15.35 -0.58
CA ASP A 50 -20.35 15.46 0.46
C ASP A 50 -20.58 14.44 1.59
N GLU A 51 -21.84 14.17 1.94
CA GLU A 51 -22.19 13.15 2.94
C GLU A 51 -21.95 11.73 2.42
N VAL A 52 -22.19 11.48 1.13
CA VAL A 52 -21.86 10.18 0.51
C VAL A 52 -20.34 10.01 0.41
N GLN A 53 -19.60 11.07 0.05
CA GLN A 53 -18.13 11.06 0.02
C GLN A 53 -17.55 10.72 1.40
N ALA A 54 -18.00 11.41 2.45
CA ALA A 54 -17.53 11.17 3.82
C ALA A 54 -17.72 9.71 4.29
N VAL A 55 -18.83 9.07 3.95
CA VAL A 55 -19.08 7.64 4.28
C VAL A 55 -18.19 6.71 3.45
N PHE A 56 -17.86 7.07 2.21
CA PHE A 56 -16.93 6.28 1.40
C PHE A 56 -15.49 6.39 1.91
N ASP A 57 -15.08 7.56 2.40
CA ASP A 57 -13.77 7.78 3.00
C ASP A 57 -13.67 7.08 4.37
N GLU A 58 -14.69 7.17 5.23
CA GLU A 58 -14.76 6.42 6.51
C GLU A 58 -14.58 4.90 6.30
N VAL A 59 -15.31 4.31 5.34
CA VAL A 59 -15.20 2.87 5.00
C VAL A 59 -13.87 2.53 4.31
N HIS A 60 -13.21 3.50 3.68
CA HIS A 60 -11.89 3.32 3.10
C HIS A 60 -10.83 3.24 4.19
N ASP A 61 -10.81 4.21 5.10
CA ASP A 61 -9.90 4.30 6.25
C ASP A 61 -10.03 3.07 7.17
N GLU A 62 -11.26 2.62 7.44
CA GLU A 62 -11.53 1.40 8.23
C GLU A 62 -10.87 0.15 7.60
N ARG A 63 -10.99 0.00 6.27
CA ARG A 63 -10.41 -1.14 5.54
C ARG A 63 -8.90 -1.04 5.40
N GLU A 64 -8.38 0.16 5.26
CA GLU A 64 -6.93 0.39 5.25
C GLU A 64 -6.32 -0.02 6.59
N ALA A 65 -6.96 0.36 7.71
CA ALA A 65 -6.56 -0.04 9.05
C ALA A 65 -6.65 -1.56 9.25
N GLU A 66 -7.72 -2.22 8.76
CA GLU A 66 -7.86 -3.68 8.75
C GLU A 66 -6.71 -4.35 7.98
N HIS A 67 -6.44 -3.92 6.75
CA HIS A 67 -5.34 -4.47 5.93
C HIS A 67 -3.95 -4.21 6.52
N LYS A 68 -3.71 -3.05 7.13
CA LYS A 68 -2.45 -2.76 7.85
C LYS A 68 -2.28 -3.67 9.07
N ALA A 69 -3.36 -3.99 9.80
CA ALA A 69 -3.34 -4.95 10.90
C ALA A 69 -3.07 -6.38 10.41
N GLU A 70 -3.81 -6.88 9.41
CA GLU A 70 -3.61 -8.20 8.80
C GLU A 70 -2.16 -8.38 8.30
N MET A 71 -1.60 -7.35 7.66
CA MET A 71 -0.22 -7.37 7.18
C MET A 71 0.79 -7.43 8.33
N ASN A 72 0.56 -6.67 9.41
CA ASN A 72 1.43 -6.71 10.59
C ASN A 72 1.42 -8.10 11.27
N GLU A 73 0.25 -8.74 11.37
CA GLU A 73 0.10 -10.10 11.87
C GLU A 73 0.83 -11.12 10.98
N LYS A 74 0.69 -11.03 9.65
CA LYS A 74 1.45 -11.87 8.71
C LYS A 74 2.96 -11.70 8.86
N LEU A 75 3.44 -10.45 8.96
CA LEU A 75 4.85 -10.18 9.21
C LEU A 75 5.31 -10.67 10.58
N GLN A 76 4.46 -10.66 11.61
CA GLN A 76 4.78 -11.24 12.92
C GLN A 76 4.91 -12.77 12.83
N ALA A 77 3.98 -13.44 12.15
CA ALA A 77 4.06 -14.88 11.93
C ALA A 77 5.36 -15.27 11.19
N LYS A 78 5.84 -14.41 10.27
CA LYS A 78 7.13 -14.57 9.56
C LYS A 78 8.36 -14.28 10.41
N VAL A 79 8.22 -13.59 11.55
CA VAL A 79 9.28 -13.48 12.57
C VAL A 79 9.24 -14.69 13.50
N ASP A 80 8.05 -15.16 13.85
CA ASP A 80 7.84 -16.28 14.77
C ASP A 80 8.21 -17.64 14.15
N ASP A 81 8.03 -17.81 12.83
CA ASP A 81 8.51 -18.99 12.06
C ASP A 81 10.01 -18.92 11.72
N GLY A 82 10.64 -17.74 11.87
CA GLY A 82 12.05 -17.50 11.61
C GLY A 82 12.42 -17.22 10.15
N THR A 83 11.44 -17.03 9.24
CA THR A 83 11.68 -16.63 7.84
C THR A 83 12.29 -15.22 7.74
N ILE A 84 11.95 -14.29 8.64
CA ILE A 84 12.58 -12.96 8.76
C ILE A 84 12.96 -12.62 10.20
N THR A 85 13.84 -11.63 10.37
CA THR A 85 14.15 -11.04 11.68
C THR A 85 13.21 -9.89 12.04
N ALA A 86 13.17 -9.49 13.31
CA ALA A 86 12.42 -8.30 13.76
C ALA A 86 12.92 -6.99 13.10
N GLU A 87 14.21 -6.91 12.78
CA GLU A 87 14.78 -5.78 12.02
C GLU A 87 14.24 -5.77 10.58
N GLN A 88 14.16 -6.93 9.93
CA GLN A 88 13.60 -7.08 8.58
C GLN A 88 12.08 -6.82 8.55
N LYS A 89 11.34 -7.20 9.60
CA LYS A 89 9.93 -6.80 9.77
C LYS A 89 9.79 -5.27 9.79
N THR A 90 10.63 -4.57 10.57
CA THR A 90 10.60 -3.10 10.66
C THR A 90 10.89 -2.44 9.31
N LEU A 91 11.83 -3.00 8.53
CA LEU A 91 12.13 -2.54 7.17
C LEU A 91 10.95 -2.80 6.20
N LEU A 92 10.27 -3.94 6.32
CA LEU A 92 9.08 -4.27 5.52
C LEU A 92 7.90 -3.35 5.84
N GLU A 93 7.61 -3.09 7.11
CA GLU A 93 6.56 -2.16 7.53
C GLU A 93 6.77 -0.76 6.91
N GLN A 94 8.01 -0.25 6.96
CA GLN A 94 8.37 1.03 6.34
C GLN A 94 8.22 1.01 4.81
N LYS A 95 8.65 -0.07 4.15
CA LYS A 95 8.59 -0.16 2.68
C LYS A 95 7.18 -0.34 2.16
N LEU A 96 6.33 -1.06 2.89
CA LEU A 96 4.92 -1.25 2.55
C LEU A 96 4.12 0.04 2.75
N GLU A 97 4.42 0.84 3.78
CA GLU A 97 3.84 2.18 3.96
C GLU A 97 4.26 3.15 2.83
N GLU A 98 5.54 3.13 2.41
CA GLU A 98 6.01 3.92 1.25
C GLU A 98 5.29 3.52 -0.05
N GLN A 99 5.09 2.21 -0.28
CA GLN A 99 4.32 1.74 -1.43
C GLN A 99 2.83 2.08 -1.34
N HIS A 100 2.24 2.05 -0.13
CA HIS A 100 0.85 2.42 0.08
C HIS A 100 0.60 3.86 -0.36
N GLN A 101 1.41 4.80 0.16
CA GLN A 101 1.32 6.22 -0.18
C GLN A 101 1.52 6.47 -1.68
N LYS A 102 2.49 5.79 -2.32
CA LYS A 102 2.67 5.79 -3.79
C LYS A 102 1.42 5.29 -4.52
N HIS A 103 0.73 4.27 -4.02
CA HIS A 103 -0.51 3.77 -4.63
C HIS A 103 -1.69 4.73 -4.44
N GLU A 104 -1.80 5.42 -3.30
CA GLU A 104 -2.81 6.46 -3.06
C GLU A 104 -2.61 7.66 -3.98
N GLU A 105 -1.38 8.18 -4.10
CA GLU A 105 -1.05 9.26 -5.04
C GLU A 105 -1.32 8.88 -6.52
N ASN A 106 -1.24 7.58 -6.84
CA ASN A 106 -1.52 7.06 -8.18
C ASN A 106 -2.99 6.64 -8.39
N ARG A 107 -3.84 6.65 -7.34
CA ARG A 107 -5.22 6.15 -7.37
C ARG A 107 -6.10 6.87 -8.39
N ASP A 108 -5.97 8.19 -8.44
CA ASP A 108 -6.79 9.07 -9.28
C ASP A 108 -6.16 9.34 -10.66
N GLN A 109 -5.09 8.61 -11.03
CA GLN A 109 -4.49 8.73 -12.36
C GLN A 109 -5.24 7.88 -13.40
N ASP A 110 -5.66 8.53 -14.49
CA ASP A 110 -6.30 7.89 -15.65
C ASP A 110 -5.28 7.12 -16.51
N LEU A 111 -4.66 6.10 -15.90
CA LEU A 111 -3.74 5.18 -16.55
C LEU A 111 -4.52 4.12 -17.32
N THR A 112 -4.11 3.88 -18.58
CA THR A 112 -4.65 2.77 -19.36
C THR A 112 -4.32 1.42 -18.69
N ARG A 113 -4.99 0.36 -19.13
CA ARG A 113 -4.76 -0.99 -18.60
C ARG A 113 -3.32 -1.47 -18.79
N GLU A 114 -2.67 -1.09 -19.88
CA GLU A 114 -1.28 -1.48 -20.15
C GLU A 114 -0.29 -0.65 -19.33
N GLU A 115 -0.51 0.66 -19.18
CA GLU A 115 0.33 1.52 -18.32
C GLU A 115 0.25 1.09 -16.85
N ARG A 116 -0.97 0.83 -16.32
CA ARG A 116 -1.15 0.31 -14.96
C ARG A 116 -0.49 -1.07 -14.76
N LYS A 117 -0.53 -1.93 -15.79
CA LYS A 117 0.17 -3.22 -15.75
C LYS A 117 1.69 -3.03 -15.72
N GLN A 118 2.23 -2.14 -16.54
CA GLN A 118 3.66 -1.84 -16.59
C GLN A 118 4.15 -1.21 -15.28
N GLN A 119 3.38 -0.30 -14.69
CA GLN A 119 3.64 0.30 -13.38
C GLN A 119 3.73 -0.77 -12.28
N HIS A 120 2.75 -1.67 -12.18
CA HIS A 120 2.79 -2.76 -11.20
C HIS A 120 3.92 -3.79 -11.45
N GLU A 121 4.33 -3.99 -12.70
CA GLU A 121 5.51 -4.81 -13.02
C GLU A 121 6.80 -4.14 -12.54
N GLN A 122 6.96 -2.83 -12.78
CA GLN A 122 8.08 -2.02 -12.27
C GLN A 122 8.12 -1.98 -10.75
N GLU A 123 7.00 -1.68 -10.08
CA GLU A 123 6.89 -1.63 -8.61
C GLU A 123 7.24 -2.98 -7.96
N ARG A 124 6.89 -4.08 -8.62
CA ARG A 124 7.25 -5.44 -8.17
C ARG A 124 8.74 -5.74 -8.36
N GLU A 125 9.35 -5.27 -9.45
CA GLU A 125 10.79 -5.40 -9.68
C GLU A 125 11.60 -4.53 -8.70
N GLU A 126 11.17 -3.29 -8.47
CA GLU A 126 11.71 -2.37 -7.46
C GLU A 126 11.68 -3.00 -6.05
N PHE A 127 10.53 -3.55 -5.64
CA PHE A 127 10.39 -4.18 -4.33
C PHE A 127 11.21 -5.46 -4.20
N LYS A 128 11.29 -6.28 -5.26
CA LYS A 128 12.12 -7.49 -5.25
C LYS A 128 13.61 -7.14 -5.13
N ALA A 129 14.10 -6.17 -5.89
CA ALA A 129 15.49 -5.72 -5.80
C ALA A 129 15.82 -5.16 -4.41
N TRP A 130 14.93 -4.35 -3.83
CA TRP A 130 15.07 -3.85 -2.46
C TRP A 130 15.09 -4.98 -1.42
N ALA A 131 14.23 -5.99 -1.56
CA ALA A 131 14.18 -7.13 -0.66
C ALA A 131 15.48 -7.96 -0.75
N GLU A 132 16.00 -8.20 -1.96
CA GLU A 132 17.28 -8.89 -2.18
C GLU A 132 18.46 -8.13 -1.51
N GLU A 133 18.52 -6.80 -1.64
CA GLU A 133 19.55 -5.97 -0.98
C GLU A 133 19.48 -6.07 0.55
N ASN A 134 18.28 -6.16 1.11
CA ASN A 134 18.03 -6.28 2.56
C ASN A 134 18.03 -7.74 3.07
N ASN A 135 18.40 -8.70 2.22
CA ASN A 135 18.44 -10.15 2.52
C ASN A 135 17.07 -10.72 2.96
N ILE A 136 15.98 -10.15 2.46
CA ILE A 136 14.60 -10.51 2.77
C ILE A 136 14.11 -11.54 1.74
N PRO A 137 13.60 -12.71 2.16
CA PRO A 137 13.16 -13.77 1.25
C PRO A 137 11.78 -13.45 0.65
N PHE A 138 11.74 -12.50 -0.29
CA PHE A 138 10.50 -11.96 -0.87
C PHE A 138 9.52 -13.04 -1.37
N ASP A 139 10.03 -14.06 -2.05
CA ASP A 139 9.20 -15.14 -2.61
C ASP A 139 8.64 -16.10 -1.53
N GLU A 140 9.12 -16.04 -0.28
CA GLU A 140 8.66 -16.85 0.87
C GLU A 140 7.73 -16.10 1.83
N LEU A 141 7.65 -14.76 1.72
CA LEU A 141 6.83 -13.94 2.62
C LEU A 141 5.32 -14.11 2.39
N ASP A 142 4.90 -14.46 1.16
CA ASP A 142 3.51 -14.48 0.69
C ASP A 142 2.68 -13.28 1.15
N LEU A 143 3.19 -12.07 0.91
CA LEU A 143 2.54 -10.78 1.21
C LEU A 143 1.26 -10.52 0.40
N ARG A 144 0.70 -11.54 -0.25
CA ARG A 144 -0.56 -11.40 -0.98
C ARG A 144 -1.72 -11.31 0.02
N PRO A 145 -2.72 -10.47 -0.25
CA PRO A 145 -4.03 -10.64 0.36
C PRO A 145 -4.48 -12.07 0.10
N ASP A 146 -4.98 -12.76 1.13
CA ASP A 146 -5.40 -14.14 0.98
C ASP A 146 -6.43 -14.24 -0.13
N LYS A 147 -6.14 -15.07 -1.14
CA LYS A 147 -7.07 -15.38 -2.25
C LYS A 147 -8.19 -16.31 -1.76
N GLY A 148 -8.85 -15.91 -0.66
CA GLY A 148 -9.76 -16.73 0.14
C GLY A 148 -11.02 -16.01 0.62
N GLY A 149 -11.18 -14.71 0.34
CA GLY A 149 -12.48 -14.03 0.49
C GLY A 149 -13.56 -14.79 -0.33
N PRO A 150 -14.74 -15.09 0.25
CA PRO A 150 -15.72 -16.04 -0.33
C PRO A 150 -16.39 -15.50 -1.61
N GLY A 151 -15.66 -15.59 -2.73
CA GLY A 151 -16.07 -15.11 -4.05
C GLY A 151 -14.94 -15.10 -5.09
N GLY A 152 -13.67 -15.04 -4.68
CA GLY A 152 -12.53 -15.02 -5.60
C GLY A 152 -12.08 -16.41 -6.06
N HIS A 153 -12.05 -16.65 -7.39
CA HIS A 153 -11.65 -17.90 -8.07
C HIS A 153 -12.71 -19.02 -8.10
N ARG A 154 -13.85 -18.77 -8.77
CA ARG A 154 -14.40 -19.84 -9.62
C ARG A 154 -13.48 -20.02 -10.84
N HIS A 155 -12.68 -21.08 -10.83
CA HIS A 155 -12.04 -21.60 -12.03
C HIS A 155 -13.12 -21.86 -13.11
N ARG A 156 -13.19 -20.99 -14.13
CA ARG A 156 -13.88 -21.32 -15.38
C ARG A 156 -12.94 -22.18 -16.24
N GLY A 157 -12.83 -23.45 -15.89
CA GLY A 157 -12.06 -24.46 -16.62
C GLY A 157 -12.51 -25.85 -16.19
N GLY A 158 -13.08 -26.63 -17.12
CA GLY A 158 -13.70 -27.92 -16.83
C GLY A 158 -15.09 -28.02 -17.45
N GLY A 159 -15.14 -28.30 -18.75
CA GLY A 159 -16.36 -28.46 -19.54
C GLY A 159 -15.96 -28.92 -20.94
N GLU A 160 -15.89 -30.24 -21.09
CA GLU A 160 -15.72 -30.96 -22.36
C GLU A 160 -16.95 -30.81 -23.27
#